data_AF-A0A2C6WNL3-F1
#
_entry.id   AF-A0A2C6WNL3-F1
#
_cell.length_a   1.000
_cell.length_b   1.000
_cell.length_c   1.000
_cell.angle_alpha   90.00
_cell.angle_beta   90.00
_cell.angle_gamma   90.00
#
_symmetry.space_group_name_H-M   'P 1'
#
loop_
_entity.id
_entity.type
_entity.pdbx_description
1 polymer ?
#
loop_
_entity_poly.entity_id
_entity_poly.type
_entity_poly.pdbx_seq_one_letter_code
_entity_poly.pdbx_strand_id
1 'polypeptide(L)'
;MEQKRTLNNFEKLLLVISLILFVINLLIVFNVIYVQKCISSILLFFIMFILSYTYFKKQNKLAGYIFIVIAFEFLITFLILLI
;
A
#
# COMPACT_ATOMS: atom_id res chain seq x y z
N MET A 1 9.38 -5.41 27.20
CA MET A 1 8.01 -4.84 27.25
C MET A 1 7.72 -4.20 25.90
N GLU A 2 7.07 -4.94 24.99
CA GLU A 2 6.56 -4.36 23.75
C GLU A 2 5.39 -3.42 24.10
N GLN A 3 5.65 -2.12 24.11
CA GLN A 3 4.57 -1.13 24.12
C GLN A 3 3.78 -1.31 22.82
N LYS A 4 2.66 -2.04 22.86
CA LYS A 4 1.62 -2.02 21.84
C LYS A 4 1.11 -0.58 21.73
N ARG A 5 1.80 0.27 20.94
CA ARG A 5 1.31 1.58 20.57
C ARG A 5 0.02 1.38 19.78
N THR A 6 -1.09 1.75 20.40
CA THR A 6 -2.42 1.75 19.78
C THR A 6 -2.42 2.67 18.56
N LEU A 7 -3.06 2.23 17.48
CA LEU A 7 -3.24 3.03 16.27
C LEU A 7 -4.12 4.26 16.57
N ASN A 8 -3.65 5.43 16.16
CA ASN A 8 -4.43 6.66 16.25
C ASN A 8 -5.59 6.64 15.24
N ASN A 9 -6.64 7.44 15.47
CA ASN A 9 -7.81 7.49 14.59
C ASN A 9 -7.46 7.83 13.13
N PHE A 10 -6.47 8.70 12.90
CA PHE A 10 -5.96 9.04 11.58
C PHE A 10 -5.35 7.81 10.85
N GLU A 11 -4.69 6.93 11.59
CA GLU A 11 -4.02 5.75 11.03
C GLU A 11 -5.02 4.64 10.72
N LYS A 12 -6.03 4.51 11.58
CA LYS A 12 -7.20 3.67 11.27
C LYS A 12 -7.88 4.15 10.00
N LEU A 13 -8.07 5.46 9.84
CA LEU A 13 -8.63 6.05 8.62
C LEU A 13 -7.76 5.71 7.39
N LEU A 14 -6.44 5.92 7.47
CA LEU A 14 -5.49 5.56 6.42
C LEU A 14 -5.55 4.07 6.05
N LEU A 15 -5.66 3.19 7.04
CA LEU A 15 -5.80 1.75 6.82
C LEU A 15 -7.13 1.41 6.12
N VAL A 16 -8.23 2.07 6.51
CA VAL A 16 -9.53 1.90 5.83
C VAL A 16 -9.44 2.37 4.38
N ILE A 17 -8.82 3.53 4.13
CA ILE A 17 -8.59 4.03 2.77
C ILE A 17 -7.74 3.03 1.97
N SER A 18 -6.65 2.53 2.55
CA SER A 18 -5.78 1.53 1.92
C SER A 18 -6.54 0.24 1.57
N LEU A 19 -7.43 -0.22 2.45
CA LEU A 19 -8.28 -1.38 2.19
C LEU A 19 -9.25 -1.14 1.02
N ILE A 20 -9.88 0.02 0.95
CA ILE A 20 -10.75 0.40 -0.17
C ILE A 20 -9.97 0.45 -1.48
N LEU A 21 -8.80 1.08 -1.47
CA LEU A 21 -7.91 1.15 -2.64
C LEU A 21 -7.48 -0.25 -3.09
N PHE A 22 -7.24 -1.18 -2.16
CA PHE A 22 -6.91 -2.57 -2.47
C PHE A 22 -8.06 -3.29 -3.16
N VAL A 23 -9.30 -3.12 -2.69
CA VAL A 23 -10.49 -3.68 -3.32
C VAL A 23 -10.68 -3.12 -4.73
N ILE A 24 -10.56 -1.80 -4.91
CA ILE A 24 -10.61 -1.16 -6.23
C ILE A 24 -9.53 -1.76 -7.14
N ASN A 25 -8.32 -1.93 -6.63
CA ASN A 25 -7.22 -2.46 -7.42
C ASN A 25 -7.44 -3.93 -7.83
N LEU A 26 -8.06 -4.76 -6.98
CA LEU A 26 -8.47 -6.11 -7.35
C LEU A 26 -9.47 -6.09 -8.52
N LEU A 27 -10.46 -5.19 -8.49
CA LEU A 27 -11.44 -5.06 -9.57
C LEU A 27 -10.76 -4.68 -10.90
N ILE A 28 -9.70 -3.86 -10.85
CA ILE A 28 -8.89 -3.52 -12.03
C ILE A 28 -8.12 -4.75 -12.54
N VAL A 29 -7.45 -5.49 -11.66
CA VAL A 29 -6.63 -6.66 -12.04
C VAL A 29 -7.49 -7.77 -12.66
N PHE A 30 -8.71 -7.98 -12.18
CA PHE A 30 -9.66 -8.94 -12.77
C PHE A 30 -10.38 -8.41 -14.01
N ASN A 31 -9.97 -7.27 -14.57
CA ASN A 31 -10.61 -6.60 -15.71
C ASN A 31 -12.12 -6.31 -15.51
N VAL A 32 -12.60 -6.25 -14.26
CA VAL A 32 -13.98 -5.83 -13.98
C VAL A 32 -14.16 -4.34 -14.29
N ILE A 33 -13.11 -3.54 -14.08
CA ILE A 33 -13.03 -2.13 -14.44
C ILE A 33 -11.83 -1.94 -15.38
N TYR A 34 -12.08 -1.49 -16.61
CA TYR A 34 -11.00 -1.24 -17.57
C TYR A 34 -10.30 0.08 -17.24
N VAL A 35 -9.12 -0.01 -16.64
CA VAL A 35 -8.26 1.14 -16.31
C VAL A 35 -6.87 0.88 -16.86
N GLN A 36 -6.16 1.93 -17.29
CA GLN A 36 -4.78 1.80 -17.73
C GLN A 36 -3.96 1.11 -16.63
N LYS A 37 -3.22 0.05 -17.00
CA LYS A 37 -2.45 -0.81 -16.07
C LYS A 37 -1.52 0.00 -15.14
N CYS A 38 -1.07 1.15 -15.61
CA CYS A 38 -0.28 2.12 -14.86
C CYS A 38 -0.97 2.59 -13.55
N ILE A 39 -2.30 2.79 -13.57
CA ILE A 39 -3.07 3.22 -12.39
C ILE A 39 -3.13 2.11 -11.33
N SER A 40 -3.10 0.85 -11.73
CA SER A 40 -3.04 -0.29 -10.79
C SER A 40 -1.73 -0.31 -10.01
N SER A 41 -0.60 -0.08 -10.69
CA SER A 41 0.73 -0.04 -10.06
C SER A 41 0.87 1.11 -9.07
N ILE A 42 0.39 2.31 -9.40
CA ILE A 42 0.47 3.45 -8.47
C ILE A 42 -0.45 3.26 -7.25
N LEU A 43 -1.62 2.64 -7.43
CA LEU A 43 -2.51 2.27 -6.32
C LEU A 43 -1.81 1.33 -5.33
N LEU A 44 -1.14 0.29 -5.83
CA LEU A 44 -0.38 -0.66 -5.01
C LEU A 44 0.78 0.00 -4.28
N PHE A 45 1.48 0.94 -4.92
CA PHE A 45 2.51 1.74 -4.26
C PHE A 45 1.96 2.45 -3.01
N PHE A 46 0.84 3.18 -3.13
CA PHE A 46 0.26 3.90 -1.99
C PHE A 46 -0.22 2.95 -0.87
N ILE A 47 -0.83 1.82 -1.23
CA ILE A 47 -1.29 0.81 -0.26
C ILE A 47 -0.12 0.28 0.56
N MET A 48 0.96 -0.12 -0.12
CA MET A 48 2.17 -0.67 0.52
C MET A 48 2.90 0.39 1.33
N PHE A 49 2.92 1.64 0.88
CA PHE A 49 3.49 2.76 1.62
C PHE A 49 2.75 3.03 2.94
N ILE A 50 1.41 3.04 2.92
CA ILE A 50 0.57 3.20 4.12
C ILE A 50 0.78 2.03 5.10
N LEU A 51 0.85 0.80 4.58
CA LEU A 51 1.13 -0.39 5.40
C LEU A 51 2.52 -0.28 6.04
N SER A 52 3.54 0.09 5.27
CA SER A 52 4.89 0.30 5.79
C SER A 52 4.92 1.30 6.94
N TYR A 53 4.30 2.48 6.76
CA TYR A 53 4.18 3.51 7.80
C TYR A 53 3.53 2.97 9.09
N THR A 54 2.42 2.23 8.92
CA THR A 54 1.67 1.62 10.03
C THR A 54 2.53 0.60 10.80
N TYR A 55 3.30 -0.23 10.08
CA TYR A 55 4.12 -1.28 10.67
C TYR A 55 5.38 -0.74 11.36
N PHE A 56 6.02 0.30 10.81
CA PHE A 56 7.11 1.00 11.49
C PHE A 56 6.67 1.57 12.83
N LYS A 57 5.47 2.14 12.89
CA LYS A 57 4.94 2.72 14.14
C LYS A 57 4.56 1.66 15.18
N LYS A 58 4.12 0.47 14.74
CA LYS A 58 3.90 -0.70 15.59
C LYS A 58 5.19 -1.40 16.05
N GLN A 59 6.36 -0.80 15.80
CA GLN A 59 7.70 -1.33 16.11
C GLN A 59 8.08 -2.64 15.40
N ASN A 60 7.25 -3.15 14.49
CA ASN A 60 7.63 -4.27 13.64
C ASN A 60 8.39 -3.73 12.41
N LYS A 61 9.65 -3.37 12.64
CA LYS A 61 10.54 -2.76 11.64
C LYS A 61 10.74 -3.67 10.44
N LEU A 62 10.85 -4.98 10.65
CA LEU A 62 11.11 -5.95 9.58
C LEU A 62 9.97 -5.96 8.55
N ALA A 63 8.72 -6.05 9.01
CA ALA A 63 7.56 -5.96 8.12
C ALA A 63 7.46 -4.58 7.45
N GLY A 64 7.76 -3.49 8.16
CA GLY A 64 7.80 -2.14 7.59
C GLY A 64 8.78 -2.00 6.42
N TYR A 65 9.99 -2.56 6.55
CA TYR A 65 10.98 -2.58 5.48
C TYR A 65 10.54 -3.43 4.29
N ILE A 66 9.96 -4.62 4.52
CA ILE A 66 9.42 -5.46 3.45
C ILE A 66 8.37 -4.68 2.63
N PHE A 67 7.43 -4.02 3.29
CA PHE A 67 6.42 -3.21 2.61
C PHE A 67 7.01 -2.02 1.85
N ILE A 68 8.09 -1.41 2.34
CA ILE A 68 8.80 -0.35 1.61
C ILE A 68 9.44 -0.88 0.33
N VAL A 69 10.11 -2.03 0.39
CA VAL A 69 10.77 -2.63 -0.78
C VAL A 69 9.73 -2.95 -1.85
N ILE A 70 8.62 -3.56 -1.44
CA ILE A 70 7.49 -3.86 -2.34
C ILE A 70 6.89 -2.57 -2.92
N ALA A 71 6.75 -1.50 -2.11
CA ALA A 71 6.28 -0.22 -2.63
C ALA A 71 7.20 0.29 -3.75
N PHE A 72 8.52 0.30 -3.54
CA PHE A 72 9.47 0.72 -4.57
C PHE A 72 9.42 -0.14 -5.84
N GLU A 73 9.20 -1.44 -5.71
CA GLU A 73 9.01 -2.33 -6.87
C GLU A 73 7.79 -1.91 -7.71
N PHE A 74 6.68 -1.56 -7.05
CA PHE A 74 5.49 -1.04 -7.74
C PHE A 74 5.71 0.34 -8.37
N LEU A 75 6.52 1.20 -7.74
CA LEU A 75 6.89 2.49 -8.30
C LEU A 75 7.76 2.33 -9.56
N ILE A 76 8.73 1.41 -9.55
CA ILE A 76 9.55 1.11 -10.73
C ILE A 76 8.68 0.54 -11.84
N THR A 77 7.79 -0.40 -11.52
CA THR A 77 6.83 -0.98 -12.48
C THR A 77 5.96 0.10 -13.10
N PHE A 78 5.47 1.06 -12.31
CA PHE A 78 4.73 2.22 -12.79
C PHE A 78 5.54 3.04 -13.80
N LEU A 79 6.81 3.36 -13.49
CA LEU A 79 7.68 4.12 -14.38
C LEU A 79 7.93 3.38 -15.71
N ILE A 80 8.11 2.07 -15.67
CA ILE A 80 8.28 1.25 -16.88
C ILE A 80 7.00 1.24 -17.73
N LEU A 81 5.83 1.11 -17.11
CA LEU A 81 4.54 1.11 -17.81
C LEU A 81 4.11 2.50 -18.32
N LEU A 82 4.76 3.56 -17.85
CA LEU A 82 4.51 4.94 -18.28
C LEU A 82 5.23 5.27 -19.61
N ILE A 83 6.37 4.62 -19.85
CA ILE A 83 7.18 4.75 -21.08
C ILE A 83 6.53 3.98 -22.22
#